data_AF-A0A1E5T3W9-F1
#
_entry.id   AF-A0A1E5T3W9-F1
#
_cell.length_a   1.000
_cell.length_b   1.000
_cell.length_c   1.000
_cell.angle_alpha   90.00
_cell.angle_beta   90.00
_cell.angle_gamma   90.00
#
_symmetry.space_group_name_H-M   'P 1'
#
loop_
_entity.id
_entity.type
_entity.pdbx_description
1 polymer ?
#
loop_
_entity_poly.entity_id
_entity_poly.type
_entity_poly.pdbx_seq_one_letter_code
_entity_poly.pdbx_strand_id
1 'polypeptide(L)'
;MIQNAILFIPDISGFTEFVHHTAINHSRHIISELLELLIDSNQMGLELAEVEGDALFLYKIDNKVNVSVIEQQINTMYLAFHSHLKRYEYQRICHCGACSSAYNLKIKFVVHYGEIEFIKVKDSKKPYGSHVIQVHRLLKNEVPLDEYALFTEEVLPLNEKQPQQLTAKYDFGDISFTYNALDHLKNNLPEINPIPDDIPKHKLFDETEIVKISALDLYEVISNFDYRLLWVKGVEKIEYEKNKVNRASIKHKCLINKNQEVEQTTVSKAVNKSQLVYGESTSNVPFTKRMNSYFVLEEIKEGYTKLNIEVFADFKSLGILMKPLLKKNLKKNISENIKELIILIDSGFTIKSQEEK
;
A
#
# COMPACT_ATOMS: atom_id res chain seq x y z
N MET A 1 13.90 36.02 -8.63
CA MET A 1 13.00 36.42 -9.72
C MET A 1 11.63 35.90 -9.35
N ILE A 2 10.68 36.82 -9.22
CA ILE A 2 9.28 36.52 -8.93
C ILE A 2 8.66 35.85 -10.16
N GLN A 3 7.90 34.79 -9.94
CA GLN A 3 7.22 34.02 -10.99
C GLN A 3 5.83 33.65 -10.53
N ASN A 4 4.85 33.69 -11.43
CA ASN A 4 3.51 33.18 -11.14
C ASN A 4 3.53 31.66 -11.14
N ALA A 5 2.85 31.06 -10.18
CA ALA A 5 2.75 29.62 -10.07
C ALA A 5 1.38 29.17 -9.58
N ILE A 6 0.98 28.00 -10.07
CA ILE A 6 -0.10 27.21 -9.47
C ILE A 6 0.53 26.42 -8.32
N LEU A 7 -0.03 26.56 -7.13
CA LEU A 7 0.32 25.82 -5.93
C LEU A 7 -0.78 24.79 -5.66
N PHE A 8 -0.41 23.53 -5.53
CA PHE A 8 -1.34 22.41 -5.52
C PHE A 8 -0.94 21.44 -4.41
N ILE A 9 -1.83 21.21 -3.43
CA ILE A 9 -1.55 20.34 -2.29
C ILE A 9 -2.66 19.28 -2.17
N PRO A 10 -2.43 18.02 -2.59
CA PRO A 10 -3.19 16.89 -2.09
C PRO A 10 -2.76 16.57 -0.65
N ASP A 11 -3.74 16.45 0.24
CA ASP A 11 -3.54 16.19 1.67
C ASP A 11 -4.41 15.02 2.13
N ILE A 12 -3.77 13.98 2.69
CA ILE A 12 -4.46 12.77 3.14
C ILE A 12 -5.07 13.01 4.52
N SER A 13 -6.39 13.10 4.58
CA SER A 13 -7.13 13.29 5.83
C SER A 13 -7.32 11.97 6.59
N GLY A 14 -7.34 12.04 7.93
CA GLY A 14 -7.43 10.87 8.82
C GLY A 14 -6.08 10.24 9.18
N PHE A 15 -4.97 10.78 8.67
CA PHE A 15 -3.61 10.27 8.89
C PHE A 15 -3.19 10.22 10.36
N THR A 16 -3.45 11.28 11.13
CA THR A 16 -3.01 11.35 12.53
C THR A 16 -3.62 10.21 13.35
N GLU A 17 -4.94 9.99 13.20
CA GLU A 17 -5.63 8.86 13.86
C GLU A 17 -5.10 7.52 13.38
N PHE A 18 -4.86 7.39 12.08
CA PHE A 18 -4.33 6.19 11.44
C PHE A 18 -2.94 5.80 11.97
N VAL A 19 -2.02 6.75 12.14
CA VAL A 19 -0.67 6.46 12.66
C VAL A 19 -0.68 6.18 14.17
N HIS A 20 -1.54 6.86 14.94
CA HIS A 20 -1.57 6.70 16.40
C HIS A 20 -2.15 5.36 16.88
N HIS A 21 -3.10 4.77 16.16
CA HIS A 21 -3.83 3.58 16.61
C HIS A 21 -3.35 2.28 15.95
N THR A 22 -2.27 2.32 15.16
CA THR A 22 -1.87 1.18 14.32
C THR A 22 -0.37 0.88 14.39
N ALA A 23 0.03 -0.30 13.90
CA ALA A 23 1.43 -0.69 13.85
C ALA A 23 2.24 0.29 12.98
N ILE A 24 3.13 1.04 13.61
CA ILE A 24 3.90 2.17 13.02
C ILE A 24 4.57 1.79 11.69
N ASN A 25 5.09 0.56 11.57
CA ASN A 25 5.76 0.13 10.36
C ASN A 25 4.81 0.03 9.16
N HIS A 26 3.63 -0.58 9.31
CA HIS A 26 2.70 -0.77 8.18
C HIS A 26 1.99 0.52 7.81
N SER A 27 1.61 1.36 8.78
CA SER A 27 1.02 2.66 8.49
C SER A 27 1.96 3.54 7.68
N ARG A 28 3.26 3.54 8.01
CA ARG A 28 4.28 4.25 7.21
C ARG A 28 4.34 3.76 5.75
N HIS A 29 4.38 2.45 5.51
CA HIS A 29 4.45 1.92 4.14
C HIS A 29 3.20 2.25 3.32
N ILE A 30 2.01 2.13 3.92
CA ILE A 30 0.75 2.46 3.26
C ILE A 30 0.73 3.93 2.83
N ILE A 31 1.14 4.85 3.72
CA ILE A 31 1.16 6.27 3.40
C ILE A 31 2.21 6.59 2.33
N SER A 32 3.42 6.00 2.41
CA SER A 32 4.42 6.15 1.35
C SER A 32 3.89 5.66 0.00
N GLU A 33 3.23 4.50 -0.06
CA GLU A 33 2.64 3.96 -1.29
C GLU A 33 1.54 4.88 -1.86
N LEU A 34 0.71 5.49 -1.00
CA LEU A 34 -0.33 6.43 -1.41
C LEU A 34 0.24 7.77 -1.91
N LEU A 35 1.30 8.29 -1.28
CA LEU A 35 1.97 9.52 -1.71
C LEU A 35 2.71 9.32 -3.04
N GLU A 36 3.43 8.20 -3.20
CA GLU A 36 4.05 7.80 -4.47
C GLU A 36 3.00 7.69 -5.58
N LEU A 37 1.85 7.06 -5.29
CA LEU A 37 0.74 6.95 -6.23
C LEU A 37 0.20 8.31 -6.67
N LEU A 38 0.06 9.27 -5.75
CA LEU A 38 -0.39 10.62 -6.09
C LEU A 38 0.61 11.32 -7.01
N ILE A 39 1.91 11.19 -6.74
CA ILE A 39 2.98 11.71 -7.61
C ILE A 39 2.91 11.08 -9.00
N ASP A 40 2.77 9.76 -9.09
CA ASP A 40 2.70 9.02 -10.36
C ASP A 40 1.43 9.36 -11.18
N SER A 41 0.37 9.82 -10.51
CA SER A 41 -0.89 10.24 -11.13
C SER A 41 -0.90 11.70 -11.62
N ASN A 42 0.23 12.41 -11.52
CA ASN A 42 0.40 13.78 -11.98
C ASN A 42 0.50 13.86 -13.52
N GLN A 43 -0.60 14.27 -14.15
CA GLN A 43 -0.72 14.49 -15.60
C GLN A 43 -0.45 15.95 -15.99
N MET A 44 -0.53 16.89 -15.04
CA MET A 44 -0.35 18.32 -15.27
C MET A 44 1.13 18.72 -15.38
N GLY A 45 2.05 17.83 -15.02
CA GLY A 45 3.48 18.12 -14.96
C GLY A 45 3.84 19.07 -13.84
N LEU A 46 3.16 18.95 -12.68
CA LEU A 46 3.53 19.67 -11.47
C LEU A 46 4.90 19.20 -10.96
N GLU A 47 5.71 20.10 -10.44
CA GLU A 47 6.98 19.81 -9.78
C GLU A 47 6.75 19.59 -8.28
N LEU A 48 7.37 18.54 -7.72
CA LEU A 48 7.36 18.27 -6.29
C LEU A 48 8.36 19.17 -5.57
N ALA A 49 7.87 20.08 -4.73
CA ALA A 49 8.71 20.90 -3.86
C ALA A 49 9.08 20.15 -2.58
N GLU A 50 8.09 19.51 -1.94
CA GLU A 50 8.27 18.89 -0.63
C GLU A 50 7.20 17.82 -0.36
N VAL A 51 7.58 16.82 0.47
CA VAL A 51 6.64 15.87 1.08
C VAL A 51 6.50 16.26 2.55
N GLU A 52 5.27 16.55 2.98
CA GLU A 52 4.96 17.12 4.30
C GLU A 52 4.17 16.12 5.14
N GLY A 53 4.82 15.03 5.57
CA GLY A 53 4.13 13.96 6.29
C GLY A 53 3.16 13.21 5.38
N ASP A 54 1.91 13.65 5.38
CA ASP A 54 0.74 13.10 4.68
C ASP A 54 0.25 13.96 3.50
N ALA A 55 0.92 15.08 3.22
CA ALA A 55 0.63 15.96 2.09
C ALA A 55 1.80 16.06 1.09
N LEU A 56 1.48 16.44 -0.15
CA LEU A 56 2.48 16.76 -1.17
C LEU A 56 2.39 18.24 -1.53
N PHE A 57 3.48 18.99 -1.38
CA PHE A 57 3.53 20.34 -1.93
C PHE A 57 4.02 20.32 -3.38
N LEU A 58 3.08 20.49 -4.31
CA LEU A 58 3.32 20.52 -5.74
C LEU A 58 3.16 21.95 -6.28
N TYR A 59 3.94 22.32 -7.28
CA TYR A 59 3.80 23.61 -7.95
C TYR A 59 4.02 23.51 -9.45
N LYS A 60 3.54 24.50 -10.21
CA LYS A 60 3.88 24.67 -11.63
C LYS A 60 4.02 26.14 -11.95
N ILE A 61 5.18 26.52 -12.48
CA ILE A 61 5.38 27.86 -13.02
C ILE A 61 4.54 28.01 -14.27
N ASP A 62 3.52 28.85 -14.21
CA ASP A 62 2.62 29.13 -15.31
C ASP A 62 2.03 30.53 -15.13
N ASN A 63 1.85 31.24 -16.23
CA ASN A 63 1.24 32.57 -16.22
C ASN A 63 -0.28 32.50 -16.45
N LYS A 64 -0.83 31.30 -16.64
CA LYS A 64 -2.25 31.07 -16.87
C LYS A 64 -2.77 29.96 -15.97
N VAL A 65 -3.94 30.20 -15.39
CA VAL A 65 -4.72 29.19 -14.68
C VAL A 65 -5.76 28.62 -15.63
N ASN A 66 -5.77 27.30 -15.78
CA ASN A 66 -6.84 26.58 -16.46
C ASN A 66 -7.55 25.67 -15.46
N VAL A 67 -8.68 26.14 -14.94
CA VAL A 67 -9.46 25.44 -13.90
C VAL A 67 -9.88 24.05 -14.35
N SER A 68 -10.31 23.87 -15.60
CA SER A 68 -10.73 22.56 -16.11
C SER A 68 -9.59 21.52 -16.09
N VAL A 69 -8.35 21.94 -16.35
CA VAL A 69 -7.17 21.06 -16.27
C VAL A 69 -6.86 20.70 -14.82
N ILE A 70 -7.01 21.65 -13.89
CA ILE A 70 -6.81 21.42 -12.45
C ILE A 70 -7.86 20.45 -11.91
N GLU A 71 -9.13 20.65 -12.26
CA GLU A 71 -10.24 19.75 -11.89
C GLU A 71 -10.00 18.33 -12.44
N GLN A 72 -9.52 18.22 -13.69
CA GLN A 72 -9.14 16.92 -14.25
C GLN A 72 -8.00 16.26 -13.46
N GLN A 73 -6.97 17.03 -13.06
CA GLN A 73 -5.88 16.52 -12.24
C GLN A 73 -6.37 16.02 -10.87
N ILE A 74 -7.28 16.77 -10.22
CA ILE A 74 -7.94 16.37 -8.97
C ILE A 74 -8.70 15.06 -9.17
N ASN A 75 -9.51 14.94 -10.23
CA ASN A 75 -10.27 13.73 -10.53
C ASN A 75 -9.35 12.52 -10.73
N THR A 76 -8.26 12.67 -11.47
CA THR A 76 -7.28 11.61 -11.70
C THR A 76 -6.65 11.14 -10.39
N MET A 77 -6.16 12.07 -9.55
CA MET A 77 -5.57 11.75 -8.25
C MET A 77 -6.58 11.12 -7.29
N TYR A 78 -7.80 11.65 -7.22
CA TYR A 78 -8.88 11.13 -6.39
C TYR A 78 -9.25 9.69 -6.75
N LEU A 79 -9.44 9.41 -8.04
CA LEU A 79 -9.76 8.07 -8.53
C LEU A 79 -8.61 7.11 -8.30
N ALA A 80 -7.36 7.53 -8.51
CA ALA A 80 -6.18 6.70 -8.24
C ALA A 80 -6.12 6.33 -6.75
N PHE A 81 -6.22 7.32 -5.87
CA PHE A 81 -6.21 7.17 -4.41
C PHE A 81 -7.29 6.19 -3.92
N HIS A 82 -8.55 6.44 -4.26
CA HIS A 82 -9.67 5.59 -3.81
C HIS A 82 -9.68 4.21 -4.46
N SER A 83 -9.24 4.09 -5.71
CA SER A 83 -9.05 2.77 -6.33
C SER A 83 -7.99 1.98 -5.58
N HIS A 84 -6.95 2.64 -5.09
CA HIS A 84 -5.92 1.99 -4.31
C HIS A 84 -6.40 1.59 -2.91
N LEU A 85 -7.16 2.45 -2.23
CA LEU A 85 -7.80 2.11 -0.95
C LEU A 85 -8.76 0.93 -1.07
N LYS A 86 -9.56 0.85 -2.14
CA LYS A 86 -10.40 -0.32 -2.42
C LYS A 86 -9.57 -1.60 -2.57
N ARG A 87 -8.34 -1.54 -3.11
CA ARG A 87 -7.46 -2.73 -3.14
C ARG A 87 -7.03 -3.15 -1.74
N TYR A 88 -6.74 -2.21 -0.85
CA TYR A 88 -6.52 -2.57 0.56
C TYR A 88 -7.77 -3.15 1.21
N GLU A 89 -8.97 -2.71 0.82
CA GLU A 89 -10.20 -3.31 1.34
C GLU A 89 -10.38 -4.77 0.86
N TYR A 90 -10.37 -5.01 -0.45
CA TYR A 90 -10.77 -6.29 -1.03
C TYR A 90 -9.63 -7.30 -1.22
N GLN A 91 -8.37 -6.84 -1.21
CA GLN A 91 -7.20 -7.66 -1.54
C GLN A 91 -6.18 -7.73 -0.39
N ARG A 92 -6.46 -7.12 0.77
CA ARG A 92 -5.59 -7.26 1.95
C ARG A 92 -5.49 -8.72 2.38
N ILE A 93 -4.28 -9.10 2.76
CA ILE A 93 -3.99 -10.39 3.39
C ILE A 93 -3.72 -10.19 4.89
N CYS A 94 -3.17 -9.02 5.26
CA CYS A 94 -2.92 -8.62 6.63
C CYS A 94 -4.18 -8.04 7.28
N HIS A 95 -4.44 -8.44 8.52
CA HIS A 95 -5.61 -8.02 9.31
C HIS A 95 -5.22 -7.08 10.47
N CYS A 96 -4.02 -6.51 10.46
CA CYS A 96 -3.58 -5.58 11.50
C CYS A 96 -4.43 -4.29 11.50
N GLY A 97 -4.34 -3.51 12.57
CA GLY A 97 -5.05 -2.24 12.70
C GLY A 97 -4.78 -1.28 11.53
N ALA A 98 -3.55 -1.23 11.01
CA ALA A 98 -3.19 -0.37 9.88
C ALA A 98 -3.87 -0.83 8.59
N CYS A 99 -3.66 -2.08 8.18
CA CYS A 99 -4.21 -2.59 6.93
C CYS A 99 -5.74 -2.63 6.92
N SER A 100 -6.38 -2.85 8.08
CA SER A 100 -7.84 -2.87 8.20
C SER A 100 -8.48 -1.48 8.20
N SER A 101 -7.79 -0.45 8.71
CA SER A 101 -8.31 0.93 8.76
C SER A 101 -7.90 1.80 7.58
N ALA A 102 -6.96 1.34 6.73
CA ALA A 102 -6.47 2.10 5.57
C ALA A 102 -7.60 2.59 4.64
N TYR A 103 -8.66 1.79 4.48
CA TYR A 103 -9.82 2.17 3.66
C TYR A 103 -10.58 3.41 4.17
N ASN A 104 -10.41 3.79 5.44
CA ASN A 104 -11.04 4.96 6.03
C ASN A 104 -10.28 6.26 5.74
N LEU A 105 -9.09 6.19 5.15
CA LEU A 105 -8.32 7.36 4.74
C LEU A 105 -9.09 8.14 3.67
N LYS A 106 -8.97 9.46 3.72
CA LYS A 106 -9.68 10.40 2.85
C LYS A 106 -8.68 11.35 2.21
N ILE A 107 -9.09 12.09 1.19
CA ILE A 107 -8.21 13.06 0.54
C ILE A 107 -8.93 14.37 0.28
N LYS A 108 -8.21 15.48 0.49
CA LYS A 108 -8.62 16.82 0.08
C LYS A 108 -7.53 17.46 -0.76
N PHE A 109 -7.91 18.48 -1.52
CA PHE A 109 -7.00 19.23 -2.39
C PHE A 109 -7.11 20.72 -2.10
N VAL A 110 -5.97 21.39 -1.97
CA VAL A 110 -5.89 22.84 -1.81
C VAL A 110 -5.16 23.40 -3.02
N VAL A 111 -5.82 24.30 -3.76
CA VAL A 111 -5.26 24.94 -4.95
C VAL A 111 -5.26 26.44 -4.78
N HIS A 112 -4.09 27.03 -5.00
CA HIS A 112 -3.86 28.46 -4.94
C HIS A 112 -3.05 28.90 -6.17
N TYR A 113 -3.14 30.19 -6.52
CA TYR A 113 -2.36 30.77 -7.61
C TYR A 113 -1.80 32.11 -7.16
N GLY A 114 -0.52 32.34 -7.44
CA GLY A 114 0.11 33.60 -7.10
C GLY A 114 1.59 33.63 -7.34
N GLU A 115 2.20 34.75 -6.94
CA GLU A 115 3.61 35.02 -7.12
C GLU A 115 4.46 34.25 -6.09
N ILE A 116 5.45 33.53 -6.59
CA ILE A 116 6.45 32.86 -5.78
C ILE A 116 7.86 33.28 -6.19
N GLU A 117 8.75 33.22 -5.20
CA GLU A 117 10.19 33.25 -5.40
C GLU A 117 10.79 31.89 -5.08
N PHE A 118 12.09 31.73 -5.28
CA PHE A 118 12.80 30.53 -4.90
C PHE A 118 13.93 30.87 -3.96
N ILE A 119 13.99 30.15 -2.85
CA ILE A 119 15.14 30.15 -1.96
C ILE A 119 16.00 28.91 -2.24
N LYS A 120 17.33 29.10 -2.27
CA LYS A 120 18.30 27.99 -2.38
C LYS A 120 19.01 27.81 -1.04
N VAL A 121 18.91 26.62 -0.47
CA VAL A 121 19.62 26.22 0.75
C VAL A 121 20.44 24.98 0.43
N LYS A 122 21.77 25.12 0.41
CA LYS A 122 22.70 24.11 -0.13
C LYS A 122 22.27 23.70 -1.56
N ASP A 123 21.96 22.42 -1.78
CA ASP A 123 21.55 21.88 -3.09
C ASP A 123 20.03 21.85 -3.28
N SER A 124 19.25 22.26 -2.27
CA SER A 124 17.79 22.31 -2.35
C SER A 124 17.32 23.70 -2.80
N LYS A 125 16.42 23.73 -3.78
CA LYS A 125 15.73 24.94 -4.25
C LYS A 125 14.24 24.74 -3.97
N LYS A 126 13.61 25.67 -3.24
CA LYS A 126 12.21 25.56 -2.82
C LYS A 126 11.41 26.82 -3.15
N PRO A 127 10.12 26.70 -3.52
CA PRO A 127 9.20 27.83 -3.55
C PRO A 127 9.19 28.56 -2.21
N TYR A 128 9.16 29.88 -2.25
CA TYR A 128 9.14 30.76 -1.08
C TYR A 128 8.32 32.01 -1.38
N GLY A 129 7.58 32.52 -0.40
CA GLY A 129 6.81 33.75 -0.54
C GLY A 129 5.52 33.74 0.26
N SER A 130 4.78 34.86 0.21
CA SER A 130 3.48 35.01 0.89
C SER A 130 2.46 33.98 0.41
N HIS A 131 2.35 33.75 -0.89
CA HIS A 131 1.43 32.77 -1.49
C HIS A 131 1.71 31.32 -1.06
N VAL A 132 2.99 30.99 -0.82
CA VAL A 132 3.38 29.69 -0.24
C VAL A 132 2.85 29.57 1.19
N ILE A 133 3.05 30.59 2.03
CA ILE A 133 2.53 30.60 3.40
C ILE A 133 1.00 30.46 3.41
N GLN A 134 0.32 31.17 2.53
CA GLN A 134 -1.14 31.13 2.40
C GLN A 134 -1.67 29.73 2.09
N VAL A 135 -1.10 29.05 1.09
CA VAL A 135 -1.56 27.71 0.69
C VAL A 135 -1.36 26.67 1.81
N HIS A 136 -0.26 26.73 2.56
CA HIS A 136 -0.06 25.82 3.70
C HIS A 136 -0.99 26.13 4.87
N ARG A 137 -1.31 27.42 5.12
CA ARG A 137 -2.30 27.80 6.14
C ARG A 137 -3.68 27.26 5.81
N LEU A 138 -4.06 27.30 4.53
CA LEU A 138 -5.33 26.74 4.05
C LEU A 138 -5.46 25.24 4.26
N LEU A 139 -4.41 24.47 4.57
CA LEU A 139 -4.57 23.07 4.96
C LEU A 139 -5.39 22.91 6.25
N LYS A 140 -5.38 23.93 7.12
CA LYS A 140 -6.22 24.02 8.32
C LYS A 140 -7.34 25.03 8.08
N ASN A 141 -8.47 24.54 7.57
CA ASN A 141 -9.65 25.34 7.25
C ASN A 141 -10.94 24.73 7.86
N GLU A 142 -12.06 25.45 7.73
CA GLU A 142 -13.36 25.10 8.32
C GLU A 142 -14.36 24.49 7.31
N VAL A 143 -13.88 23.94 6.18
CA VAL A 143 -14.76 23.26 5.23
C VAL A 143 -15.44 22.08 5.92
N PRO A 144 -16.80 21.98 5.92
CA PRO A 144 -17.54 20.97 6.67
C PRO A 144 -17.63 19.62 5.93
N LEU A 145 -16.69 19.34 5.01
CA LEU A 145 -16.63 18.12 4.21
C LEU A 145 -15.32 17.41 4.50
N ASP A 146 -15.35 16.08 4.48
CA ASP A 146 -14.14 15.31 4.66
C ASP A 146 -13.31 15.20 3.36
N GLU A 147 -13.97 15.27 2.19
CA GLU A 147 -13.34 15.13 0.88
C GLU A 147 -13.78 16.24 -0.06
N TYR A 148 -12.87 17.16 -0.34
CA TYR A 148 -13.16 18.36 -1.11
C TYR A 148 -11.95 18.87 -1.88
N ALA A 149 -12.21 19.67 -2.90
CA ALA A 149 -11.22 20.51 -3.55
C ALA A 149 -11.49 21.97 -3.23
N LEU A 150 -10.50 22.68 -2.71
CA LEU A 150 -10.53 24.09 -2.35
C LEU A 150 -9.78 24.91 -3.39
N PHE A 151 -10.40 25.99 -3.87
CA PHE A 151 -9.82 26.93 -4.82
C PHE A 151 -9.91 28.36 -4.29
N THR A 152 -8.78 29.05 -4.16
CA THR A 152 -8.79 30.48 -3.79
C THR A 152 -9.31 31.36 -4.91
N GLU A 153 -9.64 32.62 -4.61
CA GLU A 153 -10.20 33.56 -5.59
C GLU A 153 -9.27 33.79 -6.80
N GLU A 154 -7.95 33.67 -6.61
CA GLU A 154 -6.95 33.80 -7.67
C GLU A 154 -7.01 32.65 -8.69
N VAL A 155 -7.55 31.50 -8.28
CA VAL A 155 -7.74 30.33 -9.15
C VAL A 155 -9.13 30.34 -9.77
N LEU A 156 -10.15 30.53 -8.92
CA LEU A 156 -11.55 30.55 -9.32
C LEU A 156 -12.22 31.78 -8.67
N PRO A 157 -12.47 32.85 -9.44
CA PRO A 157 -13.09 34.06 -8.90
C PRO A 157 -14.46 33.76 -8.28
N LEU A 158 -14.74 34.36 -7.13
CA LEU A 158 -16.02 34.20 -6.46
C LEU A 158 -17.16 34.72 -7.34
N ASN A 159 -18.24 33.96 -7.40
CA ASN A 159 -19.47 34.38 -8.05
C ASN A 159 -20.65 34.10 -7.11
N GLU A 160 -21.59 35.03 -6.97
CA GLU A 160 -22.76 34.92 -6.09
C GLU A 160 -23.61 33.66 -6.35
N LYS A 161 -23.44 33.03 -7.52
CA LYS A 161 -24.14 31.78 -7.90
C LYS A 161 -23.47 30.50 -7.39
N GLN A 162 -22.29 30.57 -6.77
CA GLN A 162 -21.61 29.41 -6.20
C GLN A 162 -21.95 29.28 -4.71
N PRO A 163 -22.68 28.22 -4.29
CA PRO A 163 -23.20 28.10 -2.94
C PRO A 163 -22.15 27.76 -1.86
N GLN A 164 -20.91 27.47 -2.24
CA GLN A 164 -19.87 26.89 -1.38
C GLN A 164 -18.66 27.82 -1.28
N GLN A 165 -18.84 28.94 -0.57
CA GLN A 165 -17.80 29.94 -0.33
C GLN A 165 -17.52 30.08 1.17
N LEU A 166 -16.25 30.18 1.54
CA LEU A 166 -15.82 30.45 2.91
C LEU A 166 -14.68 31.46 2.91
N THR A 167 -14.52 32.13 4.03
CA THR A 167 -13.40 33.02 4.30
C THR A 167 -12.71 32.56 5.57
N ALA A 168 -11.45 32.16 5.46
CA ALA A 168 -10.62 31.85 6.61
C ALA A 168 -9.85 33.09 7.06
N LYS A 169 -9.83 33.35 8.36
CA LYS A 169 -9.14 34.51 8.94
C LYS A 169 -7.77 34.11 9.48
N TYR A 170 -6.72 34.79 9.01
CA TYR A 170 -5.36 34.60 9.49
C TYR A 170 -4.77 35.90 10.02
N ASP A 171 -3.64 35.81 10.70
CA ASP A 171 -2.89 36.92 11.27
C ASP A 171 -2.42 37.96 10.24
N PHE A 172 -2.28 37.55 8.97
CA PHE A 172 -1.86 38.39 7.85
C PHE A 172 -3.01 38.78 6.91
N GLY A 173 -4.25 38.42 7.22
CA GLY A 173 -5.43 38.77 6.42
C GLY A 173 -6.42 37.62 6.23
N ASP A 174 -7.54 37.96 5.61
CA ASP A 174 -8.61 37.03 5.28
C ASP A 174 -8.33 36.40 3.91
N ILE A 175 -8.51 35.08 3.81
CA ILE A 175 -8.42 34.34 2.54
C ILE A 175 -9.79 33.76 2.23
N SER A 176 -10.38 34.23 1.14
CA SER A 176 -11.63 33.72 0.62
C SER A 176 -11.38 32.62 -0.43
N PHE A 177 -12.25 31.62 -0.44
CA PHE A 177 -12.13 30.49 -1.36
C PHE A 177 -13.48 29.83 -1.60
N THR A 178 -13.51 29.04 -2.67
CA THR A 178 -14.59 28.12 -3.01
C THR A 178 -14.17 26.69 -2.70
N TYR A 179 -15.13 25.80 -2.48
CA TYR A 179 -14.85 24.38 -2.33
C TYR A 179 -15.90 23.50 -3.02
N ASN A 180 -15.44 22.40 -3.62
CA ASN A 180 -16.29 21.44 -4.31
C ASN A 180 -16.22 20.07 -3.61
N ALA A 181 -17.36 19.44 -3.37
CA ALA A 181 -17.42 18.07 -2.83
C ALA A 181 -16.96 17.04 -3.87
N LEU A 182 -16.13 16.07 -3.45
CA LEU A 182 -15.57 15.06 -4.34
C LEU A 182 -16.29 13.70 -4.29
N ASP A 183 -17.22 13.50 -3.34
CA ASP A 183 -17.89 12.21 -3.12
C ASP A 183 -18.57 11.63 -4.37
N HIS A 184 -19.05 12.49 -5.27
CA HIS A 184 -19.69 12.08 -6.52
C HIS A 184 -18.75 11.25 -7.42
N LEU A 185 -17.43 11.43 -7.32
CA LEU A 185 -16.43 10.70 -8.09
C LEU A 185 -16.30 9.23 -7.65
N LYS A 186 -16.77 8.86 -6.45
CA LYS A 186 -16.78 7.46 -5.98
C LYS A 186 -17.57 6.54 -6.92
N ASN A 187 -18.56 7.10 -7.63
CA ASN A 187 -19.36 6.37 -8.62
C ASN A 187 -18.56 5.96 -9.86
N ASN A 188 -17.41 6.60 -10.12
CA ASN A 188 -16.55 6.31 -11.26
C ASN A 188 -15.39 5.35 -10.89
N LEU A 189 -15.37 4.84 -9.65
CA LEU A 189 -14.33 3.92 -9.22
C LEU A 189 -14.49 2.57 -9.93
N PRO A 190 -13.38 1.94 -10.36
CA PRO A 190 -13.43 0.62 -10.95
C PRO A 190 -13.98 -0.40 -9.95
N GLU A 191 -14.69 -1.40 -10.45
CA GLU A 191 -15.01 -2.59 -9.67
C GLU A 191 -13.70 -3.34 -9.39
N ILE A 192 -13.42 -3.54 -8.10
CA ILE A 192 -12.30 -4.36 -7.66
C ILE A 192 -12.89 -5.68 -7.20
N ASN A 193 -12.79 -6.69 -8.05
CA ASN A 193 -13.30 -8.00 -7.72
C ASN A 193 -12.53 -8.57 -6.51
N PRO A 194 -13.24 -9.14 -5.53
CA PRO A 194 -12.59 -9.94 -4.50
C PRO A 194 -11.85 -11.08 -5.19
N ILE A 195 -10.72 -11.46 -4.62
CA ILE A 195 -9.90 -12.52 -5.19
C ILE A 195 -10.66 -13.84 -5.06
N PRO A 196 -10.86 -14.59 -6.14
CA PRO A 196 -11.67 -15.79 -6.09
C PRO A 196 -11.07 -16.80 -5.12
N ASP A 197 -11.91 -17.33 -4.21
CA ASP A 197 -11.61 -18.41 -3.25
C ASP A 197 -11.36 -19.78 -3.92
N ASP A 198 -10.88 -19.78 -5.16
CA ASP A 198 -10.58 -20.98 -5.91
C ASP A 198 -9.32 -21.66 -5.35
N ILE A 199 -9.56 -22.62 -4.46
CA ILE A 199 -8.56 -23.55 -3.96
C ILE A 199 -8.44 -24.73 -4.95
N PRO A 200 -7.22 -25.11 -5.38
CA PRO A 200 -7.01 -26.29 -6.21
C PRO A 200 -7.62 -27.56 -5.61
N LYS A 201 -8.14 -28.44 -6.47
CA LYS A 201 -9.05 -29.53 -6.06
C LYS A 201 -8.41 -30.62 -5.20
N HIS A 202 -7.10 -30.82 -5.29
CA HIS A 202 -6.43 -31.92 -4.59
C HIS A 202 -5.52 -31.41 -3.47
N LYS A 203 -5.91 -31.64 -2.22
CA LYS A 203 -5.00 -31.52 -1.07
C LYS A 203 -3.89 -32.57 -1.19
N LEU A 204 -2.65 -32.13 -1.19
CA LEU A 204 -1.46 -32.98 -1.21
C LEU A 204 -1.14 -33.44 0.21
N PHE A 205 -0.99 -32.47 1.12
CA PHE A 205 -0.74 -32.69 2.53
C PHE A 205 -1.07 -31.43 3.33
N ASP A 206 -1.11 -31.61 4.64
CA ASP A 206 -1.03 -30.56 5.64
C ASP A 206 -0.09 -30.97 6.78
N GLU A 207 0.53 -29.97 7.39
CA GLU A 207 1.36 -30.10 8.58
C GLU A 207 1.00 -29.01 9.57
N THR A 208 1.13 -29.31 10.86
CA THR A 208 0.83 -28.36 11.93
C THR A 208 2.00 -28.29 12.88
N GLU A 209 2.41 -27.07 13.18
CA GLU A 209 3.44 -26.75 14.17
C GLU A 209 2.90 -25.74 15.18
N ILE A 210 3.46 -25.73 16.39
CA ILE A 210 3.20 -24.70 17.39
C ILE A 210 4.45 -23.83 17.48
N VAL A 211 4.31 -22.54 17.20
CA VAL A 211 5.41 -21.58 17.17
C VAL A 211 5.24 -20.58 18.32
N LYS A 212 6.33 -20.32 19.05
CA LYS A 212 6.33 -19.43 20.22
C LYS A 212 6.47 -17.96 19.82
N ILE A 213 5.42 -17.45 19.18
CA ILE A 213 5.30 -16.07 18.72
C ILE A 213 3.80 -15.74 18.57
N SER A 214 3.42 -14.46 18.62
CA SER A 214 2.04 -14.03 18.36
C SER A 214 1.62 -14.35 16.91
N ALA A 215 0.32 -14.47 16.65
CA ALA A 215 -0.15 -14.81 15.31
C ALA A 215 0.13 -13.69 14.31
N LEU A 216 0.07 -12.43 14.76
CA LEU A 216 0.37 -11.25 13.94
C LEU A 216 1.86 -11.16 13.60
N ASP A 217 2.76 -11.41 14.55
CA ASP A 217 4.19 -11.36 14.28
C ASP A 217 4.62 -12.54 13.39
N LEU A 218 4.09 -13.75 13.62
CA LEU A 218 4.34 -14.88 12.72
C LEU A 218 3.84 -14.61 11.31
N TYR A 219 2.68 -13.96 11.18
CA TYR A 219 2.13 -13.55 9.91
C TYR A 219 3.08 -12.62 9.16
N GLU A 220 3.65 -11.63 9.86
CA GLU A 220 4.64 -10.71 9.30
C GLU A 220 5.89 -11.46 8.80
N VAL A 221 6.45 -12.36 9.61
CA VAL A 221 7.65 -13.14 9.23
C VAL A 221 7.40 -14.03 8.00
N ILE A 222 6.17 -14.52 7.85
CA ILE A 222 5.78 -15.39 6.74
C ILE A 222 5.53 -14.60 5.44
N SER A 223 4.82 -13.47 5.54
CA SER A 223 4.31 -12.70 4.38
C SER A 223 5.23 -11.58 3.91
N ASN A 224 6.21 -11.17 4.71
CA ASN A 224 7.21 -10.17 4.34
C ASN A 224 8.41 -10.83 3.66
N PHE A 225 8.65 -10.46 2.41
CA PHE A 225 9.69 -11.07 1.57
C PHE A 225 11.12 -10.78 2.04
N ASP A 226 11.36 -9.73 2.85
CA ASP A 226 12.68 -9.48 3.45
C ASP A 226 13.03 -10.54 4.50
N TYR A 227 12.07 -10.97 5.31
CA TYR A 227 12.29 -12.06 6.27
C TYR A 227 12.32 -13.43 5.59
N ARG A 228 11.63 -13.60 4.45
CA ARG A 228 11.51 -14.86 3.72
C ARG A 228 12.86 -15.48 3.33
N LEU A 229 13.82 -14.64 2.94
CA LEU A 229 15.18 -15.07 2.59
C LEU A 229 15.96 -15.65 3.77
N LEU A 230 15.56 -15.36 5.00
CA LEU A 230 16.26 -15.83 6.20
C LEU A 230 15.95 -17.29 6.54
N TRP A 231 14.85 -17.85 6.02
CA TRP A 231 14.37 -19.17 6.43
C TRP A 231 13.92 -20.10 5.29
N VAL A 232 13.78 -19.60 4.06
CA VAL A 232 13.50 -20.45 2.89
C VAL A 232 14.81 -20.90 2.23
N LYS A 233 15.16 -22.19 2.38
CA LYS A 233 16.35 -22.76 1.75
C LYS A 233 16.22 -22.85 0.23
N GLY A 234 17.33 -22.60 -0.45
CA GLY A 234 17.46 -22.75 -1.91
C GLY A 234 16.92 -21.57 -2.73
N VAL A 235 16.34 -20.55 -2.10
CA VAL A 235 16.00 -19.28 -2.75
C VAL A 235 17.17 -18.32 -2.56
N GLU A 236 17.82 -17.95 -3.66
CA GLU A 236 18.98 -17.04 -3.65
C GLU A 236 18.55 -15.58 -3.64
N LYS A 237 17.39 -15.28 -4.25
CA LYS A 237 16.85 -13.93 -4.37
C LYS A 237 15.33 -13.99 -4.57
N ILE A 238 14.63 -13.01 -3.99
CA ILE A 238 13.23 -12.74 -4.29
C ILE A 238 13.17 -11.36 -4.96
N GLU A 239 12.60 -11.31 -6.16
CA GLU A 239 12.32 -10.05 -6.86
C GLU A 239 10.86 -9.67 -6.62
N TYR A 240 10.67 -8.51 -6.00
CA TYR A 240 9.37 -7.95 -5.64
C TYR A 240 9.49 -6.41 -5.52
N GLU A 241 8.35 -5.72 -5.50
CA GLU A 241 8.31 -4.26 -5.35
C GLU A 241 8.50 -3.85 -3.88
N LYS A 242 9.74 -3.48 -3.52
CA LYS A 242 10.16 -3.23 -2.12
C LYS A 242 9.36 -2.16 -1.36
N ASN A 243 8.82 -1.17 -2.06
CA ASN A 243 8.08 -0.08 -1.43
C ASN A 243 6.58 -0.37 -1.29
N LYS A 244 6.10 -1.55 -1.74
CA LYS A 244 4.68 -1.89 -1.70
C LYS A 244 4.39 -2.96 -0.67
N VAL A 245 3.28 -2.78 0.05
CA VAL A 245 2.82 -3.77 1.03
C VAL A 245 2.31 -5.02 0.30
N ASN A 246 2.68 -6.20 0.79
CA ASN A 246 2.19 -7.45 0.21
C ASN A 246 0.66 -7.55 0.35
N ARG A 247 -0.02 -7.84 -0.76
CA ARG A 247 -1.47 -8.01 -0.87
C ARG A 247 -1.76 -9.10 -1.90
N ALA A 248 -2.94 -9.67 -1.84
CA ALA A 248 -3.28 -10.75 -2.74
C ALA A 248 -3.35 -10.22 -4.20
N SER A 249 -3.01 -11.10 -5.15
CA SER A 249 -2.68 -10.81 -6.55
C SER A 249 -1.31 -10.15 -6.82
N ILE A 250 -0.52 -9.75 -5.80
CA ILE A 250 0.88 -9.37 -6.04
C ILE A 250 1.66 -10.59 -6.51
N LYS A 251 2.50 -10.38 -7.53
CA LYS A 251 3.45 -11.37 -8.03
C LYS A 251 4.83 -11.11 -7.46
N HIS A 252 5.53 -12.17 -7.10
CA HIS A 252 6.96 -12.14 -6.80
C HIS A 252 7.66 -13.27 -7.55
N LYS A 253 8.93 -13.05 -7.90
CA LYS A 253 9.76 -14.06 -8.55
C LYS A 253 10.80 -14.58 -7.57
N CYS A 254 10.80 -15.88 -7.37
CA CYS A 254 11.82 -16.58 -6.60
C CYS A 254 12.88 -17.13 -7.55
N LEU A 255 14.13 -16.71 -7.38
CA LEU A 255 15.29 -17.30 -8.05
C LEU A 255 15.80 -18.47 -7.22
N ILE A 256 15.60 -19.68 -7.73
CA ILE A 256 15.97 -20.94 -7.09
C ILE A 256 17.18 -21.51 -7.82
N ASN A 257 18.30 -21.69 -7.11
CA ASN A 257 19.54 -22.32 -7.60
C ASN A 257 19.97 -21.87 -9.01
N LYS A 258 20.54 -20.66 -9.16
CA LYS A 258 21.11 -20.02 -10.38
C LYS A 258 20.36 -20.05 -11.72
N ASN A 259 19.39 -20.94 -11.97
CA ASN A 259 18.81 -21.22 -13.29
C ASN A 259 17.29 -21.56 -13.26
N GLN A 260 16.61 -21.53 -12.10
CA GLN A 260 15.16 -21.76 -12.03
C GLN A 260 14.43 -20.54 -11.46
N GLU A 261 13.56 -19.94 -12.29
CA GLU A 261 12.66 -18.89 -11.87
C GLU A 261 11.28 -19.47 -11.57
N VAL A 262 10.76 -19.19 -10.38
CA VAL A 262 9.38 -19.54 -10.00
C VAL A 262 8.62 -18.25 -9.76
N GLU A 263 7.61 -18.00 -10.59
CA GLU A 263 6.65 -16.93 -10.35
C GLU A 263 5.59 -17.44 -9.36
N GLN A 264 5.40 -16.68 -8.29
CA GLN A 264 4.38 -16.91 -7.30
C GLN A 264 3.45 -15.70 -7.27
N THR A 265 2.18 -15.95 -6.97
CA THR A 265 1.17 -14.92 -6.77
C THR A 265 0.59 -15.08 -5.38
N THR A 266 0.57 -14.01 -4.60
CA THR A 266 -0.08 -14.00 -3.29
C THR A 266 -1.57 -14.29 -3.46
N VAL A 267 -2.09 -15.27 -2.72
CA VAL A 267 -3.51 -15.67 -2.72
C VAL A 267 -4.02 -15.79 -1.28
N SER A 268 -5.33 -15.86 -1.12
CA SER A 268 -5.98 -16.09 0.17
C SER A 268 -7.03 -17.19 0.04
N LYS A 269 -7.63 -17.61 1.15
CA LYS A 269 -8.81 -18.47 1.19
C LYS A 269 -9.68 -18.11 2.39
N ALA A 270 -10.96 -18.43 2.34
CA ALA A 270 -11.82 -18.35 3.51
C ALA A 270 -11.27 -19.18 4.70
N VAL A 271 -11.21 -18.54 5.88
CA VAL A 271 -10.82 -19.14 7.16
C VAL A 271 -11.74 -18.66 8.29
N ASN A 272 -11.64 -19.25 9.48
CA ASN A 272 -12.42 -18.79 10.63
C ASN A 272 -12.03 -17.36 11.04
N LYS A 273 -12.94 -16.60 11.65
CA LYS A 273 -12.68 -15.20 12.07
C LYS A 273 -11.50 -15.03 13.03
N SER A 274 -11.13 -16.06 13.78
CA SER A 274 -9.98 -16.07 14.71
C SER A 274 -8.65 -16.41 14.02
N GLN A 275 -8.67 -16.72 12.73
CA GLN A 275 -7.50 -17.21 12.00
C GLN A 275 -7.00 -16.16 11.01
N LEU A 276 -5.67 -16.12 10.83
CA LEU A 276 -5.02 -15.40 9.74
C LEU A 276 -4.61 -16.40 8.66
N VAL A 277 -4.59 -15.97 7.40
CA VAL A 277 -4.13 -16.81 6.30
C VAL A 277 -3.27 -16.04 5.31
N TYR A 278 -2.14 -16.63 4.96
CA TYR A 278 -1.29 -16.19 3.87
C TYR A 278 -1.17 -17.32 2.86
N GLY A 279 -1.34 -17.05 1.57
CA GLY A 279 -1.25 -18.05 0.53
C GLY A 279 -0.36 -17.63 -0.62
N GLU A 280 0.23 -18.62 -1.28
CA GLU A 280 1.01 -18.45 -2.51
C GLU A 280 0.52 -19.45 -3.56
N SER A 281 0.29 -18.97 -4.78
CA SER A 281 -0.09 -19.77 -5.95
C SER A 281 1.01 -19.73 -7.00
N THR A 282 1.32 -20.86 -7.64
CA THR A 282 2.25 -20.94 -8.77
C THR A 282 1.78 -21.93 -9.83
N SER A 283 2.10 -21.67 -11.09
CA SER A 283 1.89 -22.59 -12.22
C SER A 283 3.20 -23.23 -12.71
N ASN A 284 4.34 -22.88 -12.11
CA ASN A 284 5.67 -23.33 -12.55
C ASN A 284 6.04 -24.74 -12.05
N VAL A 285 5.21 -25.38 -11.21
CA VAL A 285 5.50 -26.72 -10.68
C VAL A 285 5.20 -27.81 -11.74
N PRO A 286 6.17 -28.68 -12.08
CA PRO A 286 5.97 -29.75 -13.06
C PRO A 286 4.75 -30.62 -12.78
N PHE A 287 4.08 -31.08 -13.84
CA PHE A 287 2.89 -31.94 -13.81
C PHE A 287 1.61 -31.33 -13.19
N THR A 288 1.72 -30.14 -12.59
CA THR A 288 0.57 -29.37 -12.09
C THR A 288 0.14 -28.31 -13.11
N LYS A 289 -1.14 -27.94 -13.07
CA LYS A 289 -1.68 -26.72 -13.71
C LYS A 289 -1.47 -25.53 -12.79
N ARG A 290 -1.68 -25.74 -11.50
CA ARG A 290 -1.57 -24.76 -10.43
C ARG A 290 -1.33 -25.47 -9.10
N MET A 291 -0.52 -24.88 -8.24
CA MET A 291 -0.30 -25.32 -6.87
C MET A 291 -0.45 -24.13 -5.94
N ASN A 292 -1.23 -24.30 -4.88
CA ASN A 292 -1.39 -23.30 -3.82
C ASN A 292 -0.83 -23.84 -2.51
N SER A 293 -0.08 -23.02 -1.79
CA SER A 293 0.35 -23.28 -0.42
C SER A 293 -0.26 -22.23 0.49
N TYR A 294 -0.87 -22.64 1.59
CA TYR A 294 -1.47 -21.74 2.57
C TYR A 294 -0.82 -21.94 3.93
N PHE A 295 -0.53 -20.84 4.61
CA PHE A 295 -0.13 -20.76 5.99
C PHE A 295 -1.35 -20.22 6.76
N VAL A 296 -2.00 -21.09 7.53
CA VAL A 296 -3.15 -20.74 8.37
C VAL A 296 -2.68 -20.64 9.82
N LEU A 297 -2.86 -19.48 10.42
CA LEU A 297 -2.36 -19.15 11.75
C LEU A 297 -3.54 -18.98 12.70
N GLU A 298 -3.46 -19.60 13.86
CA GLU A 298 -4.46 -19.48 14.92
C GLU A 298 -3.75 -19.27 16.25
N GLU A 299 -4.01 -18.15 16.91
CA GLU A 299 -3.46 -17.90 18.24
C GLU A 299 -4.16 -18.82 19.25
N ILE A 300 -3.37 -19.66 19.92
CA ILE A 300 -3.89 -20.64 20.89
C ILE A 300 -3.84 -20.11 22.32
N LYS A 301 -2.88 -19.22 22.60
CA LYS A 301 -2.69 -18.44 23.83
C LYS A 301 -1.68 -17.34 23.53
N GLU A 302 -1.61 -16.34 24.41
CA GLU A 302 -0.67 -15.22 24.27
C GLU A 302 0.75 -15.69 23.95
N GLY A 303 1.28 -15.24 22.81
CA GLY A 303 2.63 -15.54 22.36
C GLY A 303 2.84 -16.97 21.84
N TYR A 304 1.77 -17.72 21.56
CA TYR A 304 1.85 -19.05 20.94
C TYR A 304 0.82 -19.19 19.82
N THR A 305 1.31 -19.55 18.64
CA THR A 305 0.50 -19.67 17.43
C THR A 305 0.56 -21.08 16.89
N LYS A 306 -0.61 -21.65 16.59
CA LYS A 306 -0.74 -22.86 15.80
C LYS A 306 -0.65 -22.48 14.32
N LEU A 307 0.41 -22.96 13.66
CA LEU A 307 0.63 -22.79 12.23
C LEU A 307 0.24 -24.09 11.50
N ASN A 308 -0.80 -24.04 10.67
CA ASN A 308 -1.17 -25.11 9.76
C ASN A 308 -0.75 -24.74 8.33
N ILE A 309 0.17 -25.52 7.75
CA ILE A 309 0.56 -25.38 6.35
C ILE A 309 -0.25 -26.38 5.52
N GLU A 310 -1.00 -25.88 4.56
CA GLU A 310 -1.82 -26.70 3.65
C GLU A 310 -1.35 -26.53 2.20
N VAL A 311 -1.14 -27.64 1.49
CA VAL A 311 -0.72 -27.60 0.08
C VAL A 311 -1.73 -28.30 -0.80
N PHE A 312 -2.17 -27.61 -1.86
CA PHE A 312 -3.15 -28.05 -2.84
C PHE A 312 -2.59 -27.98 -4.26
N ALA A 313 -3.01 -28.87 -5.14
CA ALA A 313 -2.65 -28.81 -6.56
C ALA A 313 -3.77 -29.27 -7.50
N ASP A 314 -3.85 -28.64 -8.66
CA ASP A 314 -4.59 -29.12 -9.81
C ASP A 314 -3.60 -29.78 -10.78
N PHE A 315 -3.87 -31.01 -11.24
CA PHE A 315 -2.95 -31.75 -12.11
C PHE A 315 -3.26 -31.58 -13.60
N LYS A 316 -2.21 -31.64 -14.43
CA LYS A 316 -2.35 -31.83 -15.89
C LYS A 316 -2.82 -33.27 -16.16
N SER A 317 -3.32 -33.55 -17.37
CA SER A 317 -3.71 -34.90 -17.80
C SER A 317 -2.57 -35.89 -17.55
N LEU A 318 -2.86 -37.05 -16.94
CA LEU A 318 -1.89 -38.07 -16.46
C LEU A 318 -0.91 -37.62 -15.37
N GLY A 319 -0.81 -36.32 -15.06
CA GLY A 319 0.08 -35.78 -14.02
C GLY A 319 -0.26 -36.23 -12.59
N ILE A 320 -1.50 -36.67 -12.35
CA ILE A 320 -1.94 -37.18 -11.05
C ILE A 320 -1.14 -38.43 -10.60
N LEU A 321 -0.55 -39.17 -11.54
CA LEU A 321 0.32 -40.30 -11.24
C LEU A 321 1.57 -39.87 -10.47
N MET A 322 2.04 -38.63 -10.69
CA MET A 322 3.19 -38.06 -10.00
C MET A 322 2.86 -37.55 -8.58
N LYS A 323 1.59 -37.57 -8.18
CA LYS A 323 1.12 -37.06 -6.87
C LYS A 323 1.90 -37.61 -5.68
N PRO A 324 2.20 -38.93 -5.56
CA PRO A 324 2.93 -39.45 -4.39
C PRO A 324 4.35 -38.91 -4.29
N LEU A 325 5.06 -38.81 -5.43
CA LEU A 325 6.42 -38.29 -5.49
C LEU A 325 6.45 -36.79 -5.17
N LEU A 326 5.56 -36.02 -5.80
CA LEU A 326 5.39 -34.59 -5.55
C LEU A 326 5.08 -34.32 -4.07
N LYS A 327 4.11 -35.05 -3.50
CA LYS A 327 3.76 -34.95 -2.08
C LYS A 327 4.97 -35.21 -1.19
N LYS A 328 5.72 -36.28 -1.41
CA LYS A 328 6.89 -36.64 -0.60
C LYS A 328 7.96 -35.55 -0.64
N ASN A 329 8.30 -35.05 -1.83
CA ASN A 329 9.35 -34.05 -2.00
C ASN A 329 8.95 -32.68 -1.46
N LEU A 330 7.74 -32.22 -1.77
CA LEU A 330 7.22 -30.94 -1.27
C LEU A 330 7.08 -30.95 0.25
N LYS A 331 6.55 -32.03 0.83
CA LYS A 331 6.45 -32.19 2.29
C LYS A 331 7.82 -32.05 2.93
N LYS A 332 8.82 -32.82 2.47
CA LYS A 332 10.20 -32.72 2.98
C LYS A 332 10.75 -31.30 2.93
N ASN A 333 10.66 -30.62 1.78
CA ASN A 333 11.22 -29.28 1.61
C ASN A 333 10.50 -28.24 2.49
N ILE A 334 9.17 -28.30 2.55
CA ILE A 334 8.39 -27.38 3.38
C ILE A 334 8.69 -27.60 4.87
N SER A 335 8.74 -28.85 5.35
CA SER A 335 9.09 -29.13 6.75
C SER A 335 10.49 -28.63 7.10
N GLU A 336 11.46 -28.73 6.18
CA GLU A 336 12.82 -28.19 6.38
C GLU A 336 12.81 -26.66 6.51
N ASN A 337 12.09 -25.95 5.64
CA ASN A 337 11.97 -24.49 5.72
C ASN A 337 11.23 -24.03 6.98
N ILE A 338 10.18 -24.73 7.40
CA ILE A 338 9.46 -24.40 8.63
C ILE A 338 10.34 -24.61 9.87
N LYS A 339 11.24 -25.60 9.87
CA LYS A 339 12.23 -25.75 10.95
C LYS A 339 13.18 -24.56 11.03
N GLU A 340 13.69 -24.08 9.89
CA GLU A 340 14.53 -22.87 9.87
C GLU A 340 13.77 -21.63 10.32
N LEU A 341 12.48 -21.50 9.95
CA LEU A 341 11.62 -20.43 10.44
C LEU A 341 11.52 -20.44 11.96
N ILE A 342 11.29 -21.61 12.55
CA ILE A 342 11.21 -21.77 14.01
C ILE A 342 12.57 -21.43 14.64
N ILE A 343 13.68 -21.88 14.07
CA ILE A 343 15.04 -21.57 14.55
C ILE A 343 15.31 -20.06 14.52
N LEU A 344 14.90 -19.37 13.44
CA LEU A 344 15.05 -17.92 13.28
C LEU A 344 14.24 -17.16 14.35
N ILE A 345 13.02 -17.62 14.63
CA ILE A 345 12.16 -17.02 15.67
C ILE A 345 12.76 -17.27 17.05
N ASP A 346 13.18 -18.50 17.33
CA ASP A 346 13.79 -18.88 18.61
C ASP A 346 15.12 -18.15 18.88
N SER A 347 15.85 -17.76 17.81
CA SER A 347 17.06 -16.94 17.94
C SER A 347 16.77 -15.45 18.17
N GLY A 348 15.50 -15.03 18.13
CA GLY A 348 15.12 -13.62 18.20
C GLY A 348 15.66 -12.82 17.00
N PHE A 349 15.69 -13.43 15.81
CA PHE A 349 16.22 -12.82 14.57
C PHE A 349 17.71 -12.47 14.63
N THR A 350 18.47 -13.05 15.56
CA THR A 350 19.94 -12.98 15.47
C THR A 350 20.41 -13.92 14.37
N ILE A 351 20.83 -13.33 13.25
CA ILE A 351 21.50 -14.06 12.16
C ILE A 351 22.90 -14.36 12.69
N LYS A 352 23.20 -15.63 12.99
CA LYS A 352 24.60 -16.03 13.15
C LYS A 352 25.27 -15.75 11.82
N SER A 353 26.17 -14.77 11.77
CA SER A 353 27.07 -14.59 10.63
C SER A 353 27.77 -15.93 10.40
N GLN A 354 27.46 -16.59 9.28
CA GLN A 354 28.37 -17.59 8.75
C GLN A 354 29.54 -16.83 8.13
N GLU A 355 30.39 -16.30 8.99
CA GLU A 355 31.79 -16.07 8.64
C GLU A 355 32.52 -17.41 8.71
N GLU A 356 33.27 -17.68 7.65
CA GLU A 356 34.35 -18.66 7.53
C GLU A 356 33.98 -20.15 7.42
N LYS A 357 33.91 -20.62 6.16
CA LYS A 357 34.88 -21.60 5.65
C LYS A 357 34.97 -21.59 4.12
#